data_AF-A0A6L7TNR0-F1
#
_entry.id   AF-A0A6L7TNR0-F1
#
_cell.length_a   1.000
_cell.length_b   1.000
_cell.length_c   1.000
_cell.angle_alpha   90.00
_cell.angle_beta   90.00
_cell.angle_gamma   90.00
#
_symmetry.space_group_name_H-M   'P 1'
#
loop_
_entity.id
_entity.type
_entity.pdbx_description
1 polymer ?
#
loop_
_entity_poly.entity_id
_entity_poly.type
_entity_poly.pdbx_seq_one_letter_code
_entity_poly.pdbx_strand_id
1 'polypeptide(L)'
;MAAEEIQAAPGCAGLYVDLENLHADAQVLVKRLIENWPNKAPAPSRLALYVRADQVELWRLWAASRFPNLDLAVSGTQHFSMSATKNSADIAIATHAMADLALGRVSHVVVFSDDSDFISLYAAIRDEPEIPLREGKVPFLWVITDREGSVSGTVRQFFPPEQLHLVSVGGTDGAGPSRKAAAAPAGESPPAAPETAGTPEEMARAVVERIEAGPFKSTECQKIIKERWPTHSLASAGGGAFGIEFKNNIWPALEGWGVRISNPGKNPVKYEMTEEAKTKLSLDTAGP
;
A
#
# COMPACT_ATOMS: atom_id res chain seq x y z
N MET A 1 42.15 -24.77 12.23
CA MET A 1 41.82 -23.61 11.39
C MET A 1 40.72 -22.88 12.12
N ALA A 2 41.04 -21.74 12.73
CA ALA A 2 40.05 -20.92 13.40
C ALA A 2 39.16 -20.29 12.32
N ALA A 3 37.85 -20.48 12.43
CA ALA A 3 36.91 -19.69 11.66
C ALA A 3 37.09 -18.24 12.13
N GLU A 4 37.54 -17.36 11.24
CA GLU A 4 37.41 -15.92 11.47
C GLU A 4 35.92 -15.65 11.66
N GLU A 5 35.54 -15.29 12.88
CA GLU A 5 34.27 -14.61 13.14
C GLU A 5 34.26 -13.37 12.24
N ILE A 6 33.45 -13.41 11.17
CA ILE A 6 33.10 -12.22 10.41
C ILE A 6 32.22 -11.39 11.35
N GLN A 7 32.86 -10.60 12.21
CA GLN A 7 32.17 -9.55 12.95
C GLN A 7 31.62 -8.57 11.91
N ALA A 8 30.29 -8.52 11.81
CA ALA A 8 29.58 -7.54 11.00
C ALA A 8 30.17 -6.15 11.25
N ALA A 9 30.48 -5.42 10.17
CA ALA A 9 30.86 -4.01 10.29
C ALA A 9 29.79 -3.29 11.13
N PRO A 10 30.17 -2.53 12.17
CA PRO A 10 29.22 -1.99 13.13
C PRO A 10 28.22 -1.07 12.43
N GLY A 11 26.94 -1.46 12.45
CA GLY A 11 25.82 -0.58 12.16
C GLY A 11 25.61 -0.24 10.69
N CYS A 12 25.47 -1.26 9.83
CA CYS A 12 25.07 -1.09 8.43
C CYS A 12 23.72 -1.76 8.12
N ALA A 13 22.89 -1.08 7.32
CA ALA A 13 21.59 -1.57 6.87
C ALA A 13 21.64 -2.14 5.45
N GLY A 14 20.93 -3.24 5.21
CA GLY A 14 20.59 -3.72 3.87
C GLY A 14 19.20 -3.25 3.46
N LEU A 15 19.10 -2.54 2.33
CA LEU A 15 17.83 -2.16 1.72
C LEU A 15 17.42 -3.19 0.67
N TYR A 16 16.29 -3.87 0.91
CA TYR A 16 15.71 -4.89 0.04
C TYR A 16 14.42 -4.34 -0.59
N VAL A 17 14.41 -4.15 -1.90
CA VAL A 17 13.34 -3.44 -2.60
C VAL A 17 12.57 -4.37 -3.53
N ASP A 18 11.28 -4.49 -3.28
CA ASP A 18 10.34 -5.12 -4.19
C ASP A 18 9.88 -4.11 -5.25
N LEU A 19 10.53 -4.13 -6.42
CA LEU A 19 10.29 -3.11 -7.43
C LEU A 19 8.96 -3.31 -8.18
N GLU A 20 8.41 -4.53 -8.19
CA GLU A 20 7.11 -4.75 -8.80
C GLU A 20 6.03 -4.04 -8.00
N ASN A 21 6.08 -4.15 -6.67
CA ASN A 21 5.12 -3.53 -5.77
C ASN A 21 5.18 -1.98 -5.84
N LEU A 22 6.36 -1.41 -6.05
CA LEU A 22 6.54 0.03 -6.23
C LEU A 22 6.13 0.55 -7.62
N HIS A 23 5.82 -0.32 -8.58
CA HIS A 23 5.32 0.01 -9.93
C HIS A 23 6.14 1.13 -10.63
N ALA A 24 5.49 2.09 -11.27
CA ALA A 24 6.12 3.12 -12.10
C ALA A 24 6.97 4.13 -11.31
N ASP A 25 6.73 4.27 -10.00
CA ASP A 25 7.41 5.27 -9.17
C ASP A 25 8.70 4.75 -8.53
N ALA A 26 9.04 3.49 -8.75
CA ALA A 26 10.08 2.77 -8.01
C ALA A 26 11.45 3.49 -8.01
N GLN A 27 11.89 4.02 -9.16
CA GLN A 27 13.15 4.76 -9.24
C GLN A 27 13.15 6.02 -8.37
N VAL A 28 12.06 6.78 -8.39
CA VAL A 28 11.91 8.03 -7.64
C VAL A 28 11.84 7.72 -6.15
N LEU A 29 11.09 6.69 -5.76
CA LEU A 29 10.89 6.30 -4.38
C LEU A 29 12.17 5.75 -3.74
N VAL A 30 12.88 4.85 -4.41
CA VAL A 30 14.16 4.31 -3.91
C VAL A 30 15.19 5.41 -3.74
N LYS A 31 15.29 6.31 -4.73
CA LYS A 31 16.16 7.48 -4.64
C LYS A 31 15.79 8.37 -3.46
N ARG A 32 14.51 8.69 -3.30
CA ARG A 32 14.00 9.53 -2.21
C ARG A 32 14.30 8.92 -0.84
N LEU A 33 14.08 7.62 -0.67
CA LEU A 33 14.39 6.91 0.57
C LEU A 33 15.87 6.98 0.92
N ILE A 34 16.76 6.73 -0.05
CA ILE A 34 18.21 6.75 0.18
C ILE A 34 18.72 8.18 0.45
N GLU A 35 18.21 9.17 -0.28
CA GLU A 35 18.58 10.58 -0.08
C GLU A 35 18.06 11.14 1.26
N ASN A 36 16.89 10.67 1.71
CA ASN A 36 16.23 11.06 2.96
C ASN A 36 16.14 9.87 3.94
N TRP A 37 17.27 9.21 4.18
CA TRP A 37 17.32 7.98 4.98
C TRP A 37 16.77 8.18 6.40
N PRO A 38 15.88 7.29 6.89
CA PRO A 38 15.28 7.46 8.21
C PRO A 38 16.27 7.20 9.34
N ASN A 39 16.25 8.07 10.36
CA ASN A 39 17.03 7.91 11.61
C ASN A 39 16.62 6.68 12.45
N LYS A 40 15.69 5.85 11.96
CA LYS A 40 15.23 4.60 12.60
C LYS A 40 16.14 3.42 12.25
N ALA A 41 16.96 3.53 11.20
CA ALA A 41 17.86 2.48 10.74
C ALA A 41 19.31 3.00 10.65
N PRO A 42 20.32 2.13 10.80
CA PRO A 42 21.70 2.48 10.45
C PRO A 42 21.82 2.89 8.99
N ALA A 43 22.92 3.55 8.63
CA ALA A 43 23.17 3.96 7.24
C ALA A 43 23.13 2.75 6.29
N PRO A 44 22.55 2.91 5.08
CA PRO A 44 22.49 1.85 4.11
C PRO A 44 23.91 1.56 3.59
N SER A 45 24.33 0.30 3.61
CA SER A 45 25.57 -0.17 2.97
C SER A 45 25.29 -1.02 1.75
N ARG A 46 24.10 -1.63 1.67
CA ARG A 46 23.71 -2.57 0.61
C ARG A 46 22.34 -2.21 0.05
N LEU A 47 22.21 -2.31 -1.27
CA LEU A 47 20.97 -2.14 -2.01
C LEU A 47 20.72 -3.40 -2.85
N ALA A 48 19.68 -4.16 -2.48
CA ALA A 48 19.21 -5.34 -3.18
C ALA A 48 17.88 -5.03 -3.88
N LEU A 49 17.89 -5.09 -5.21
CA LEU A 49 16.73 -4.83 -6.07
C LEU A 49 16.17 -6.14 -6.62
N TYR A 50 14.87 -6.35 -6.44
CA TYR A 50 14.17 -7.54 -6.92
C TYR A 50 13.26 -7.13 -8.06
N VAL A 51 13.55 -7.66 -9.25
CA VAL A 51 12.94 -7.25 -10.51
C VAL A 51 12.43 -8.45 -11.28
N ARG A 52 11.61 -8.18 -12.29
CA ARG A 52 11.38 -9.16 -13.35
C ARG A 52 12.69 -9.56 -14.01
N ALA A 53 12.82 -10.85 -14.35
CA ALA A 53 14.07 -11.41 -14.86
C ALA A 53 14.57 -10.73 -16.14
N ASP A 54 13.67 -10.20 -16.97
CA ASP A 54 14.00 -9.49 -18.21
C ASP A 54 14.48 -8.04 -18.00
N GLN A 55 14.44 -7.52 -16.77
CA GLN A 55 14.82 -6.14 -16.45
C GLN A 55 16.10 -6.02 -15.61
N VAL A 56 16.78 -7.13 -15.32
CA VAL A 56 17.96 -7.17 -14.42
C VAL A 56 19.06 -6.22 -14.87
N GLU A 57 19.48 -6.26 -16.13
CA GLU A 57 20.58 -5.41 -16.62
C GLU A 57 20.22 -3.92 -16.59
N LEU A 58 18.98 -3.57 -16.94
CA LEU A 58 18.49 -2.20 -16.91
C LEU A 58 18.59 -1.61 -15.49
N TRP A 59 18.10 -2.36 -14.50
CA TRP A 59 18.11 -1.93 -13.10
C TRP A 59 19.51 -1.94 -12.51
N ARG A 60 20.37 -2.88 -12.91
CA ARG A 60 21.79 -2.90 -12.50
C ARG A 60 22.52 -1.66 -12.97
N LEU A 61 22.38 -1.28 -14.24
CA LEU A 61 23.00 -0.07 -14.78
C LEU A 61 22.49 1.19 -14.09
N TRP A 62 21.17 1.30 -13.91
CA TRP A 62 20.57 2.42 -13.21
C TRP A 62 21.10 2.54 -11.76
N ALA A 63 21.07 1.45 -10.99
CA ALA A 63 21.51 1.45 -9.60
C ALA A 63 23.01 1.79 -9.47
N ALA A 64 23.86 1.21 -10.33
CA ALA A 64 25.29 1.50 -10.35
C ALA A 64 25.60 2.97 -10.66
N SER A 65 24.82 3.58 -11.57
CA SER A 65 24.98 5.00 -11.91
C SER A 65 24.53 5.95 -10.78
N ARG A 66 23.54 5.54 -9.98
CA ARG A 66 22.89 6.41 -8.98
C ARG A 66 23.45 6.25 -7.58
N PHE A 67 23.87 5.04 -7.22
CA PHE A 67 24.34 4.69 -5.88
C PHE A 67 25.70 3.99 -5.91
N PRO A 68 26.76 4.65 -6.43
CA PRO A 68 28.07 4.01 -6.64
C PRO A 68 28.78 3.58 -5.34
N ASN A 69 28.32 4.08 -4.18
CA ASN A 69 28.93 3.81 -2.88
C ASN A 69 28.24 2.67 -2.11
N LEU A 70 27.18 2.08 -2.66
CA LEU A 70 26.47 0.96 -2.05
C LEU A 70 26.94 -0.36 -2.66
N ASP A 71 26.95 -1.42 -1.87
CA ASP A 71 27.05 -2.79 -2.37
C ASP A 71 25.73 -3.15 -3.08
N LEU A 72 25.80 -3.37 -4.40
CA LEU A 72 24.62 -3.53 -5.25
C LEU A 72 24.37 -5.00 -5.59
N ALA A 73 23.14 -5.45 -5.34
CA ALA A 73 22.63 -6.72 -5.83
C ALA A 73 21.35 -6.48 -6.64
N VAL A 74 21.24 -7.06 -7.83
CA VAL A 74 20.00 -7.03 -8.64
C VAL A 74 19.66 -8.46 -9.03
N SER A 75 18.50 -8.92 -8.58
CA SER A 75 18.01 -10.29 -8.75
C SER A 75 16.75 -10.32 -9.60
N GLY A 76 16.75 -11.18 -10.63
CA GLY A 76 15.54 -11.52 -11.36
C GLY A 76 14.75 -12.57 -10.58
N THR A 77 13.47 -12.34 -10.32
CA THR A 77 12.65 -13.27 -9.51
C THR A 77 11.54 -13.93 -10.33
N GLN A 78 11.08 -13.30 -11.40
CA GLN A 78 10.01 -13.81 -12.27
C GLN A 78 10.56 -14.33 -13.60
N HIS A 79 10.91 -15.62 -13.64
CA HIS A 79 11.49 -16.28 -14.82
C HIS A 79 10.45 -16.96 -15.72
N PHE A 80 9.23 -17.19 -15.22
CA PHE A 80 8.19 -17.98 -15.89
C PHE A 80 6.85 -17.22 -15.90
N SER A 81 5.84 -17.71 -16.63
CA SER A 81 4.58 -16.99 -16.84
C SER A 81 3.93 -16.53 -15.53
N MET A 82 3.34 -15.32 -15.55
CA MET A 82 2.95 -14.57 -14.34
C MET A 82 1.98 -15.27 -13.37
N SER A 83 1.36 -16.40 -13.75
CA SER A 83 0.49 -17.14 -12.84
C SER A 83 1.26 -18.03 -11.84
N ALA A 84 2.51 -18.41 -12.13
CA ALA A 84 3.26 -19.37 -11.31
C ALA A 84 4.31 -18.74 -10.37
N THR A 85 4.61 -17.45 -10.51
CA THR A 85 5.70 -16.77 -9.78
C THR A 85 5.22 -15.62 -8.88
N LYS A 86 3.95 -15.62 -8.50
CA LYS A 86 3.32 -14.47 -7.80
C LYS A 86 4.02 -14.04 -6.49
N ASN A 87 4.81 -14.92 -5.87
CA ASN A 87 5.49 -14.64 -4.60
C ASN A 87 7.02 -14.79 -4.70
N SER A 88 7.58 -14.83 -5.92
CA SER A 88 9.01 -15.09 -6.11
C SER A 88 9.89 -13.98 -5.54
N ALA A 89 9.40 -12.72 -5.58
CA ALA A 89 10.10 -11.58 -5.01
C ALA A 89 10.14 -11.68 -3.48
N ASP A 90 9.00 -11.95 -2.85
CA ASP A 90 8.88 -12.03 -1.39
C ASP A 90 9.76 -13.11 -0.79
N ILE A 91 9.75 -14.31 -1.42
CA ILE A 91 10.59 -15.44 -1.01
C ILE A 91 12.07 -15.08 -1.16
N ALA A 92 12.46 -14.47 -2.28
CA ALA A 92 13.85 -14.10 -2.53
C ALA A 92 14.33 -13.01 -1.55
N ILE A 93 13.50 -11.99 -1.29
CA ILE A 93 13.78 -10.94 -0.30
C ILE A 93 13.96 -11.55 1.09
N ALA A 94 13.00 -12.35 1.55
CA ALA A 94 13.08 -12.97 2.88
C ALA A 94 14.32 -13.86 3.02
N THR A 95 14.59 -14.69 2.01
CA THR A 95 15.75 -15.60 2.02
C THR A 95 17.07 -14.84 2.05
N HIS A 96 17.25 -13.85 1.17
CA HIS A 96 18.49 -13.08 1.11
C HIS A 96 18.67 -12.17 2.32
N ALA A 97 17.61 -11.56 2.85
CA ALA A 97 17.68 -10.72 4.04
C ALA A 97 18.11 -11.52 5.28
N MET A 98 17.50 -12.70 5.49
CA MET A 98 17.90 -13.61 6.57
C MET A 98 19.34 -14.11 6.40
N ALA A 99 19.74 -14.49 5.18
CA ALA A 99 21.10 -14.93 4.89
C ALA A 99 22.13 -13.82 5.13
N ASP A 100 21.84 -12.59 4.71
CA ASP A 100 22.73 -11.45 4.91
C ASP A 100 22.85 -11.08 6.40
N LEU A 101 21.77 -11.22 7.19
CA LEU A 101 21.82 -11.07 8.65
C LEU A 101 22.67 -12.17 9.31
N ALA A 102 22.38 -13.43 9.00
CA ALA A 102 23.07 -14.59 9.59
C ALA A 102 24.57 -14.60 9.25
N LEU A 103 24.95 -14.14 8.06
CA LEU A 103 26.35 -14.02 7.63
C LEU A 103 27.02 -12.72 8.08
N GLY A 104 26.33 -11.87 8.84
CA GLY A 104 26.87 -10.60 9.32
C GLY A 104 27.19 -9.58 8.22
N ARG A 105 26.64 -9.73 7.01
CA ARG A 105 26.81 -8.76 5.91
C ARG A 105 26.07 -7.47 6.19
N VAL A 106 24.93 -7.59 6.88
CA VAL A 106 24.14 -6.45 7.37
C VAL A 106 23.78 -6.68 8.83
N SER A 107 23.54 -5.60 9.55
CA SER A 107 23.11 -5.62 10.95
C SER A 107 21.65 -5.21 11.14
N HIS A 108 21.01 -4.77 10.06
CA HIS A 108 19.65 -4.27 10.04
C HIS A 108 19.03 -4.49 8.66
N VAL A 109 17.82 -5.04 8.62
CA VAL A 109 17.08 -5.27 7.38
C VAL A 109 16.10 -4.14 7.18
N VAL A 110 16.12 -3.52 6.01
CA VAL A 110 15.14 -2.53 5.58
C VAL A 110 14.42 -3.07 4.36
N VAL A 111 13.13 -3.36 4.47
CA VAL A 111 12.32 -3.82 3.33
C VAL A 111 11.51 -2.65 2.80
N PHE A 112 11.55 -2.44 1.48
CA PHE A 112 10.71 -1.46 0.80
C PHE A 112 9.71 -2.17 -0.12
N SER A 113 8.48 -2.32 0.39
CA SER A 113 7.33 -2.90 -0.32
C SER A 113 6.06 -2.51 0.43
N ASP A 114 4.93 -2.37 -0.26
CA ASP A 114 3.61 -2.23 0.36
C ASP A 114 2.92 -3.58 0.62
N ASP A 115 3.59 -4.71 0.33
CA ASP A 115 3.04 -6.05 0.58
C ASP A 115 3.06 -6.42 2.07
N SER A 116 1.90 -6.84 2.59
CA SER A 116 1.76 -7.23 3.99
C SER A 116 2.45 -8.54 4.36
N ASP A 117 2.83 -9.36 3.38
CA ASP A 117 3.45 -10.66 3.65
C ASP A 117 4.82 -10.54 4.35
N PHE A 118 5.48 -9.37 4.26
CA PHE A 118 6.72 -9.07 4.98
C PHE A 118 6.56 -8.97 6.51
N ILE A 119 5.34 -8.96 7.05
CA ILE A 119 5.10 -9.19 8.49
C ILE A 119 5.72 -10.52 8.94
N SER A 120 5.68 -11.55 8.07
CA SER A 120 6.26 -12.85 8.38
C SER A 120 7.78 -12.79 8.49
N LEU A 121 8.45 -11.96 7.68
CA LEU A 121 9.89 -11.73 7.78
C LEU A 121 10.26 -11.01 9.08
N TYR A 122 9.48 -10.00 9.48
CA TYR A 122 9.66 -9.37 10.79
C TYR A 122 9.55 -10.38 11.95
N ALA A 123 8.52 -11.24 11.92
CA ALA A 123 8.34 -12.26 12.94
C ALA A 123 9.51 -13.25 12.96
N ALA A 124 9.98 -13.69 11.79
CA ALA A 124 11.15 -14.56 11.67
C ALA A 124 12.41 -13.93 12.27
N ILE A 125 12.70 -12.66 11.96
CA ILE A 125 13.87 -11.95 12.52
C ILE A 125 13.75 -11.78 14.03
N ARG A 126 12.54 -11.50 14.55
CA ARG A 126 12.29 -11.33 15.99
C ARG A 126 12.52 -12.63 16.76
N ASP A 127 12.08 -13.75 16.19
CA ASP A 127 12.06 -15.05 16.87
C ASP A 127 13.38 -15.83 16.67
N GLU A 128 14.29 -15.34 15.81
CA GLU A 128 15.60 -15.94 15.58
C GLU A 128 16.59 -15.62 16.72
N PRO A 129 16.98 -16.61 17.55
CA PRO A 129 17.82 -16.37 18.74
C PRO A 129 19.23 -15.86 18.42
N GLU A 130 19.77 -16.17 17.24
CA GLU A 130 21.12 -15.77 16.85
C GLU A 130 21.19 -14.32 16.34
N ILE A 131 20.06 -13.68 16.07
CA ILE A 131 20.00 -12.30 15.60
C ILE A 131 19.87 -11.36 16.81
N PRO A 132 20.90 -10.57 17.14
CA PRO A 132 20.86 -9.71 18.33
C PRO A 132 19.86 -8.56 18.15
N LEU A 133 19.06 -8.33 19.19
CA LEU A 133 18.24 -7.12 19.28
C LEU A 133 19.14 -5.88 19.41
N ARG A 134 18.84 -4.84 18.63
CA ARG A 134 19.56 -3.57 18.71
C ARG A 134 18.76 -2.61 19.58
N GLU A 135 19.33 -2.21 20.71
CA GLU A 135 18.63 -1.35 21.69
C GLU A 135 17.28 -1.95 22.15
N GLY A 136 17.21 -3.29 22.25
CA GLY A 136 16.00 -4.02 22.62
C GLY A 136 14.94 -4.12 21.50
N LYS A 137 15.28 -3.69 20.27
CA LYS A 137 14.38 -3.73 19.11
C LYS A 137 14.85 -4.74 18.08
N VAL A 138 13.88 -5.31 17.36
CA VAL A 138 14.12 -6.17 16.20
C VAL A 138 14.89 -5.36 15.15
N PRO A 139 15.97 -5.88 14.56
CA PRO A 139 16.77 -5.17 13.55
C PRO A 139 16.08 -5.15 12.17
N PHE A 140 14.88 -4.59 12.12
CA PHE A 140 14.02 -4.59 10.94
C PHE A 140 13.25 -3.27 10.82
N LEU A 141 13.29 -2.64 9.66
CA LEU A 141 12.46 -1.49 9.31
C LEU A 141 11.68 -1.79 8.04
N TRP A 142 10.38 -1.58 8.08
CA TRP A 142 9.54 -1.70 6.90
C TRP A 142 9.18 -0.32 6.36
N VAL A 143 9.61 -0.08 5.13
CA VAL A 143 9.31 1.11 4.37
C VAL A 143 8.12 0.84 3.47
N ILE A 144 7.09 1.66 3.62
CA ILE A 144 5.85 1.64 2.85
C ILE A 144 5.64 2.99 2.18
N THR A 145 4.82 3.03 1.14
CA THR A 145 4.40 4.26 0.47
C THR A 145 3.08 4.78 1.05
N ASP A 146 2.77 6.04 0.80
CA ASP A 146 1.45 6.62 1.06
C ASP A 146 0.49 6.53 -0.15
N ARG A 147 0.82 5.68 -1.14
CA ARG A 147 0.00 5.48 -2.33
C ARG A 147 -1.42 5.06 -1.93
N GLU A 148 -2.41 5.76 -2.48
CA GLU A 148 -3.81 5.38 -2.29
C GLU A 148 -4.05 3.94 -2.78
N GLY A 149 -4.64 3.10 -1.93
CA GLY A 149 -4.92 1.69 -2.23
C GLY A 149 -3.78 0.71 -1.93
N SER A 150 -2.62 1.18 -1.44
CA SER A 150 -1.62 0.30 -0.85
C SER A 150 -2.06 -0.12 0.56
N VAL A 151 -1.65 -1.30 1.05
CA VAL A 151 -2.06 -1.86 2.36
C VAL A 151 -1.56 -1.01 3.56
N SER A 152 -0.88 0.11 3.27
CA SER A 152 -0.31 1.09 4.19
C SER A 152 -1.26 1.61 5.26
N GLY A 153 -2.57 1.71 5.00
CA GLY A 153 -3.56 2.16 5.98
C GLY A 153 -3.87 1.15 7.08
N THR A 154 -3.88 -0.14 6.74
CA THR A 154 -4.23 -1.23 7.69
C THR A 154 -3.01 -1.66 8.49
N VAL A 155 -1.85 -1.77 7.84
CA VAL A 155 -0.59 -2.16 8.50
C VAL A 155 -0.23 -1.23 9.66
N ARG A 156 -0.45 0.08 9.50
CA ARG A 156 -0.18 1.10 10.53
C ARG A 156 -0.96 0.90 11.84
N GLN A 157 -2.08 0.18 11.80
CA GLN A 157 -2.91 -0.06 12.99
C GLN A 157 -2.42 -1.26 13.82
N PHE A 158 -1.70 -2.19 13.19
CA PHE A 158 -1.34 -3.48 13.81
C PHE A 158 0.16 -3.72 13.93
N PHE A 159 0.99 -2.98 13.18
CA PHE A 159 2.43 -3.15 13.18
C PHE A 159 3.12 -2.04 14.01
N PRO A 160 4.23 -2.35 14.73
CA PRO A 160 4.87 -1.38 15.61
C PRO A 160 5.30 -0.10 14.87
N PRO A 161 4.82 1.10 15.27
CA PRO A 161 5.09 2.36 14.54
C PRO A 161 6.58 2.71 14.43
N GLU A 162 7.39 2.26 15.37
CA GLU A 162 8.84 2.42 15.36
C GLU A 162 9.53 1.59 14.29
N GLN A 163 8.90 0.50 13.82
CA GLN A 163 9.38 -0.38 12.76
C GLN A 163 8.75 -0.07 11.39
N LEU A 164 7.99 1.04 11.29
CA LEU A 164 7.45 1.54 10.03
C LEU A 164 8.09 2.86 9.62
N HIS A 165 8.36 3.02 8.34
CA HIS A 165 8.69 4.30 7.74
C HIS A 165 7.83 4.54 6.50
N LEU A 166 7.36 5.77 6.35
CA LEU A 166 6.50 6.17 5.24
C LEU A 166 7.28 7.04 4.27
N VAL A 167 7.30 6.63 3.00
CA VAL A 167 7.82 7.45 1.90
C VAL A 167 6.64 7.99 1.13
N SER A 168 6.51 9.32 1.08
CA SER A 168 5.44 9.94 0.30
C SER A 168 5.71 9.77 -1.20
N VAL A 169 4.68 9.54 -2.01
CA VAL A 169 4.75 9.53 -3.48
C VAL A 169 4.64 10.97 -4.00
N GLY A 170 3.81 11.80 -3.35
CA GLY A 170 3.75 13.25 -3.59
C GLY A 170 5.01 13.93 -3.06
N GLY A 171 5.70 14.71 -3.88
CA GLY A 171 6.91 15.42 -3.48
C GLY A 171 6.63 16.54 -2.48
N THR A 172 6.48 16.22 -1.20
CA THR A 172 6.66 17.16 -0.09
C THR A 172 7.27 16.40 1.08
N ASP A 173 8.56 16.62 1.33
CA ASP A 173 9.24 16.15 2.53
C ASP A 173 8.57 16.79 3.76
N GLY A 174 7.79 15.98 4.48
CA GLY A 174 7.18 16.35 5.74
C GLY A 174 7.84 15.60 6.88
N ALA A 175 8.91 16.16 7.43
CA ALA A 175 9.46 15.75 8.72
C ALA A 175 8.37 15.78 9.80
N GLY A 176 8.13 14.66 10.47
CA GLY A 176 7.52 14.69 11.81
C GLY A 176 8.60 14.83 12.90
N PRO A 177 8.27 15.14 14.15
CA PRO A 177 7.30 16.10 14.67
C PRO A 177 8.04 17.18 15.50
N SER A 178 8.06 18.44 15.07
CA SER A 178 8.55 19.53 15.92
C SER A 178 7.41 20.15 16.71
N ARG A 179 7.32 19.80 18.00
CA ARG A 179 6.70 20.66 19.00
C ARG A 179 7.45 21.99 19.03
N LYS A 180 6.85 23.04 18.48
CA LYS A 180 7.06 24.40 18.97
C LYS A 180 5.72 25.08 19.12
N ALA A 181 5.39 25.36 20.37
CA ALA A 181 4.36 26.28 20.77
C ALA A 181 4.59 27.62 20.07
N ALA A 182 3.59 28.09 19.33
CA ALA A 182 3.44 29.48 18.95
C ALA A 182 1.94 29.80 18.99
N ALA A 183 1.63 30.89 19.68
CA ALA A 183 0.32 31.29 20.14
C ALA A 183 -0.74 31.41 19.03
N ALA A 184 -1.98 31.12 19.41
CA ALA A 184 -3.16 31.36 18.60
C ALA A 184 -3.30 32.84 18.23
N PRO A 185 -3.63 33.16 16.96
CA PRO A 185 -4.49 34.29 16.68
C PRO A 185 -5.92 33.77 16.54
N ALA A 186 -6.82 34.36 17.32
CA ALA A 186 -8.24 34.32 17.05
C ALA A 186 -8.49 34.88 15.64
N GLY A 187 -9.05 34.06 14.76
CA GLY A 187 -9.45 34.42 13.41
C GLY A 187 -10.62 33.54 13.02
N GLU A 188 -11.73 34.18 12.68
CA GLU A 188 -13.07 33.62 12.52
C GLU A 188 -13.13 32.35 11.67
N SER A 189 -13.92 31.37 12.15
CA SER A 189 -14.37 30.25 11.33
C SER A 189 -15.09 30.78 10.07
N PRO A 190 -14.73 30.32 8.86
CA PRO A 190 -15.55 30.58 7.69
C PRO A 190 -16.93 29.92 7.90
N PRO A 191 -18.03 30.56 7.45
CA PRO A 191 -19.37 30.02 7.61
C PRO A 191 -19.49 28.69 6.86
N ALA A 192 -20.20 27.75 7.48
CA ALA A 192 -20.55 26.47 6.88
C ALA A 192 -21.18 26.70 5.49
N ALA A 193 -20.54 26.16 4.45
CA ALA A 193 -21.14 26.06 3.13
C ALA A 193 -22.31 25.04 3.18
N PRO A 194 -23.41 25.28 2.44
CA PRO A 194 -24.66 24.57 2.62
C PRO A 194 -24.58 23.11 2.17
N GLU A 195 -25.21 22.27 2.97
CA GLU A 195 -25.44 20.85 2.80
C GLU A 195 -26.17 20.55 1.49
N THR A 196 -25.49 19.90 0.54
CA THR A 196 -26.12 18.98 -0.43
C THR A 196 -25.22 17.75 -0.62
N ALA A 197 -24.64 17.23 0.46
CA ALA A 197 -24.00 15.92 0.44
C ALA A 197 -25.12 14.87 0.36
N GLY A 198 -25.33 14.28 -0.81
CA GLY A 198 -26.30 13.19 -0.96
C GLY A 198 -26.00 12.07 0.02
N THR A 199 -27.01 11.58 0.72
CA THR A 199 -26.86 10.45 1.63
C THR A 199 -26.51 9.17 0.85
N PRO A 200 -25.85 8.18 1.48
CA PRO A 200 -25.57 6.91 0.82
C PRO A 200 -26.82 6.20 0.29
N GLU A 201 -27.97 6.34 0.95
CA GLU A 201 -29.24 5.81 0.44
C GLU A 201 -29.75 6.56 -0.81
N GLU A 202 -29.60 7.88 -0.87
CA GLU A 202 -29.95 8.65 -2.08
C GLU A 202 -29.06 8.28 -3.28
N MET A 203 -27.78 8.00 -3.03
CA MET A 203 -26.85 7.51 -4.05
C MET A 203 -27.22 6.11 -4.52
N ALA A 204 -27.50 5.20 -3.60
CA ALA A 204 -27.97 3.87 -3.93
C ALA A 204 -29.27 3.94 -4.76
N ARG A 205 -30.20 4.82 -4.39
CA ARG A 205 -31.47 5.03 -5.11
C ARG A 205 -31.20 5.49 -6.54
N ALA A 206 -30.34 6.49 -6.73
CA ALA A 206 -29.95 6.97 -8.05
C ALA A 206 -29.31 5.88 -8.93
N VAL A 207 -28.57 4.95 -8.31
CA VAL A 207 -27.98 3.80 -9.01
C VAL A 207 -29.06 2.85 -9.51
N VAL A 208 -30.05 2.49 -8.67
CA VAL A 208 -31.16 1.61 -9.07
C VAL A 208 -32.06 2.24 -10.14
N GLU A 209 -32.30 3.55 -10.07
CA GLU A 209 -33.09 4.30 -11.07
C GLU A 209 -32.47 4.28 -12.47
N ARG A 210 -31.13 4.35 -12.56
CA ARG A 210 -30.42 4.54 -13.83
C ARG A 210 -29.81 3.28 -14.43
N ILE A 211 -29.48 2.28 -13.63
CA ILE A 211 -28.90 1.03 -14.14
C ILE A 211 -30.03 0.10 -14.63
N GLU A 212 -29.90 -0.43 -15.85
CA GLU A 212 -30.81 -1.46 -16.38
C GLU A 212 -30.66 -2.78 -15.62
N ALA A 213 -31.71 -3.61 -15.61
CA ALA A 213 -31.60 -4.92 -14.97
C ALA A 213 -30.56 -5.78 -15.71
N GLY A 214 -29.73 -6.50 -14.96
CA GLY A 214 -28.59 -7.25 -15.48
C GLY A 214 -27.25 -6.88 -14.86
N PRO A 215 -26.13 -7.37 -15.42
CA PRO A 215 -24.82 -7.23 -14.84
C PRO A 215 -24.27 -5.80 -14.97
N PHE A 216 -23.69 -5.28 -13.89
CA PHE A 216 -23.05 -3.95 -13.87
C PHE A 216 -21.77 -3.92 -13.04
N LYS A 217 -20.93 -2.91 -13.27
CA LYS A 217 -19.71 -2.65 -12.51
C LYS A 217 -19.88 -1.47 -11.54
N SER A 218 -19.13 -1.48 -10.44
CA SER A 218 -19.08 -0.36 -9.49
C SER A 218 -18.67 0.96 -10.18
N THR A 219 -17.78 0.92 -11.18
CA THR A 219 -17.40 2.11 -11.95
C THR A 219 -18.56 2.77 -12.72
N GLU A 220 -19.62 2.02 -13.03
CA GLU A 220 -20.84 2.57 -13.63
C GLU A 220 -21.67 3.33 -12.60
N CYS A 221 -21.73 2.82 -11.35
CA CYS A 221 -22.30 3.55 -10.22
C CYS A 221 -21.57 4.87 -9.97
N GLN A 222 -20.23 4.87 -10.10
CA GLN A 222 -19.43 6.07 -9.92
C GLN A 222 -19.78 7.17 -10.92
N LYS A 223 -20.06 6.81 -12.18
CA LYS A 223 -20.50 7.79 -13.20
C LYS A 223 -21.80 8.46 -12.81
N ILE A 224 -22.77 7.67 -12.33
CA ILE A 224 -24.07 8.17 -11.86
C ILE A 224 -23.89 9.13 -10.68
N ILE A 225 -23.02 8.78 -9.73
CA ILE A 225 -22.72 9.62 -8.56
C ILE A 225 -22.01 10.91 -9.00
N LYS A 226 -21.06 10.82 -9.95
CA LYS A 226 -20.35 11.98 -10.48
C LYS A 226 -21.26 12.97 -11.22
N GLU A 227 -22.27 12.47 -11.92
CA GLU A 227 -23.25 13.31 -12.62
C GLU A 227 -24.22 14.01 -11.65
N ARG A 228 -24.64 13.33 -10.58
CA ARG A 228 -25.68 13.84 -9.67
C ARG A 228 -25.10 14.57 -8.45
N TRP A 229 -23.89 14.22 -8.02
CA TRP A 229 -23.16 14.85 -6.91
C TRP A 229 -21.67 15.06 -7.25
N PRO A 230 -21.34 15.98 -8.17
CA PRO A 230 -19.97 16.19 -8.66
C PRO A 230 -18.97 16.63 -7.59
N THR A 231 -19.45 17.22 -6.49
CA THR A 231 -18.64 17.68 -5.35
C THR A 231 -18.49 16.63 -4.25
N HIS A 232 -19.16 15.48 -4.37
CA HIS A 232 -19.07 14.41 -3.37
C HIS A 232 -17.72 13.69 -3.45
N SER A 233 -17.20 13.23 -2.30
CA SER A 233 -15.92 12.52 -2.22
C SER A 233 -15.85 11.31 -3.15
N LEU A 234 -16.98 10.63 -3.40
CA LEU A 234 -17.08 9.49 -4.31
C LEU A 234 -17.05 9.84 -5.80
N ALA A 235 -17.38 11.08 -6.18
CA ALA A 235 -17.39 11.52 -7.57
C ALA A 235 -15.97 11.69 -8.15
N SER A 236 -14.99 11.97 -7.29
CA SER A 236 -13.58 12.15 -7.63
C SER A 236 -12.68 11.01 -7.17
N ALA A 237 -13.19 10.04 -6.38
CA ALA A 237 -12.42 8.92 -5.86
C ALA A 237 -11.77 8.07 -6.97
N GLY A 238 -10.54 7.60 -6.77
CA GLY A 238 -9.94 6.60 -7.66
C GLY A 238 -10.69 5.26 -7.63
N GLY A 239 -10.58 4.43 -8.66
CA GLY A 239 -11.40 3.20 -8.80
C GLY A 239 -11.33 2.22 -7.61
N GLY A 240 -10.18 2.14 -6.93
CA GLY A 240 -10.02 1.35 -5.70
C GLY A 240 -10.68 1.98 -4.47
N ALA A 241 -10.46 3.28 -4.24
CA ALA A 241 -11.10 4.05 -3.16
C ALA A 241 -12.63 4.07 -3.32
N PHE A 242 -13.10 4.28 -4.55
CA PHE A 242 -14.51 4.16 -4.90
C PHE A 242 -15.04 2.77 -4.57
N GLY A 243 -14.33 1.70 -4.92
CA GLY A 243 -14.76 0.33 -4.65
C GLY A 243 -14.95 0.02 -3.15
N ILE A 244 -14.06 0.53 -2.30
CA ILE A 244 -14.13 0.36 -0.84
C ILE A 244 -15.32 1.12 -0.27
N GLU A 245 -15.41 2.41 -0.60
CA GLU A 245 -16.50 3.27 -0.13
C GLU A 245 -17.86 2.81 -0.66
N PHE A 246 -17.92 2.39 -1.93
CA PHE A 246 -19.11 1.77 -2.53
C PHE A 246 -19.53 0.54 -1.73
N LYS A 247 -18.58 -0.34 -1.37
CA LYS A 247 -18.87 -1.55 -0.57
C LYS A 247 -19.32 -1.23 0.85
N ASN A 248 -18.77 -0.20 1.48
CA ASN A 248 -19.07 0.12 2.87
C ASN A 248 -20.37 0.93 3.02
N ASN A 249 -20.63 1.87 2.10
CA ASN A 249 -21.65 2.89 2.28
C ASN A 249 -22.83 2.76 1.31
N ILE A 250 -22.62 2.29 0.07
CA ILE A 250 -23.69 2.22 -0.95
C ILE A 250 -24.24 0.80 -1.10
N TRP A 251 -23.36 -0.20 -1.07
CA TRP A 251 -23.70 -1.61 -1.24
C TRP A 251 -24.73 -2.13 -0.24
N PRO A 252 -24.67 -1.82 1.08
CA PRO A 252 -25.67 -2.32 2.03
C PRO A 252 -27.11 -1.93 1.67
N ALA A 253 -27.31 -0.72 1.13
CA ALA A 253 -28.62 -0.26 0.67
C ALA A 253 -29.06 -1.01 -0.61
N LEU A 254 -28.15 -1.19 -1.57
CA LEU A 254 -28.41 -1.95 -2.79
C LEU A 254 -28.77 -3.42 -2.49
N GLU A 255 -28.03 -4.06 -1.60
CA GLU A 255 -28.27 -5.43 -1.14
C GLU A 255 -29.61 -5.53 -0.42
N GLY A 256 -29.93 -4.57 0.46
CA GLY A 256 -31.23 -4.47 1.13
C GLY A 256 -32.42 -4.33 0.18
N TRP A 257 -32.20 -3.77 -1.01
CA TRP A 257 -33.21 -3.71 -2.07
C TRP A 257 -33.26 -4.92 -3.00
N GLY A 258 -32.28 -5.82 -2.91
CA GLY A 258 -32.28 -7.09 -3.66
C GLY A 258 -31.30 -7.14 -4.83
N VAL A 259 -30.36 -6.19 -4.93
CA VAL A 259 -29.21 -6.27 -5.85
C VAL A 259 -28.28 -7.39 -5.38
N ARG A 260 -27.69 -8.15 -6.32
CA ARG A 260 -26.91 -9.35 -6.00
C ARG A 260 -25.48 -9.27 -6.50
N ILE A 261 -24.60 -10.08 -5.89
CA ILE A 261 -23.25 -10.34 -6.42
C ILE A 261 -23.32 -11.63 -7.24
N SER A 262 -23.02 -11.55 -8.54
CA SER A 262 -23.09 -12.68 -9.47
C SER A 262 -21.87 -13.60 -9.42
N ASN A 263 -20.80 -13.20 -8.73
CA ASN A 263 -19.58 -13.99 -8.53
C ASN A 263 -19.00 -13.84 -7.11
N PRO A 264 -19.69 -14.32 -6.07
CA PRO A 264 -19.24 -14.16 -4.68
C PRO A 264 -17.84 -14.75 -4.48
N GLY A 265 -16.98 -14.01 -3.78
CA GLY A 265 -15.60 -14.42 -3.48
C GLY A 265 -14.62 -14.38 -4.65
N LYS A 266 -15.02 -13.87 -5.83
CA LYS A 266 -14.13 -13.73 -7.00
C LYS A 266 -13.85 -12.26 -7.32
N ASN A 267 -12.59 -11.95 -7.57
CA ASN A 267 -12.15 -10.65 -8.09
C ASN A 267 -11.97 -10.71 -9.62
N PRO A 268 -12.43 -9.69 -10.38
CA PRO A 268 -13.20 -8.53 -9.91
C PRO A 268 -14.64 -8.91 -9.54
N VAL A 269 -15.19 -8.27 -8.50
CA VAL A 269 -16.60 -8.44 -8.09
C VAL A 269 -17.52 -7.95 -9.21
N LYS A 270 -18.54 -8.75 -9.53
CA LYS A 270 -19.59 -8.47 -10.52
C LYS A 270 -20.91 -8.36 -9.79
N TYR A 271 -21.60 -7.25 -10.02
CA TYR A 271 -22.90 -6.97 -9.44
C TYR A 271 -23.99 -7.24 -10.48
N GLU A 272 -25.19 -7.54 -10.01
CA GLU A 272 -26.36 -7.82 -10.83
C GLU A 272 -27.55 -7.04 -10.29
N MET A 273 -28.06 -6.13 -11.12
CA MET A 273 -29.28 -5.38 -10.85
C MET A 273 -30.47 -6.28 -11.13
N THR A 274 -31.30 -6.52 -10.11
CA THR A 274 -32.45 -7.42 -10.22
C THR A 274 -33.73 -6.65 -10.51
N GLU A 275 -34.69 -7.31 -11.16
CA GLU A 275 -36.07 -6.78 -11.32
C GLU A 275 -36.74 -6.56 -9.95
N GLU A 276 -36.37 -7.37 -8.95
CA GLU A 276 -36.80 -7.22 -7.55
C GLU A 276 -36.39 -5.85 -6.98
N ALA A 277 -35.13 -5.44 -7.18
CA ALA A 277 -34.63 -4.15 -6.70
C ALA A 277 -35.33 -2.95 -7.38
N LYS A 278 -35.61 -3.05 -8.68
CA LYS A 278 -36.36 -2.03 -9.41
C LYS A 278 -37.81 -1.91 -8.94
N THR A 279 -38.47 -3.07 -8.76
CA THR A 279 -39.86 -3.13 -8.30
C THR A 279 -39.98 -2.60 -6.88
N LYS A 280 -39.06 -2.97 -5.98
CA LYS A 280 -39.06 -2.51 -4.59
C LYS A 280 -38.88 -1.00 -4.49
N LEU A 281 -38.01 -0.41 -5.32
CA LEU A 281 -37.87 1.04 -5.37
C LEU A 281 -39.10 1.76 -5.94
N SER A 282 -39.77 1.16 -6.93
CA SER A 282 -41.02 1.69 -7.50
C SER A 282 -42.19 1.65 -6.50
N LEU A 283 -42.19 0.67 -5.60
CA LEU A 283 -43.18 0.54 -4.52
C LEU A 283 -42.90 1.51 -3.37
N ASP A 284 -41.62 1.77 -3.04
CA ASP A 284 -41.23 2.77 -2.02
C ASP A 284 -41.47 4.22 -2.46
N THR A 285 -41.53 4.50 -3.77
CA THR A 285 -41.85 5.83 -4.33
C THR A 285 -43.35 6.03 -4.58
N ALA A 286 -44.11 4.94 -4.66
CA ALA A 286 -45.57 4.93 -4.65
C ALA A 286 -46.07 4.66 -3.22
N GLY A 287 -45.88 5.61 -2.31
CA GLY A 287 -46.56 5.57 -1.01
C GLY A 287 -48.09 5.58 -1.18
N PRO A 288 -48.86 5.09 -0.19
CA PRO A 288 -50.33 5.03 -0.22
C PRO A 288 -51.01 6.38 -0.49
#